data_AF-A0AAV2BNP7-F1
#
_entry.id   AF-A0AAV2BNP7-F1
#
_cell.length_a   1.000
_cell.length_b   1.000
_cell.length_c   1.000
_cell.angle_alpha   90.00
_cell.angle_beta   90.00
_cell.angle_gamma   90.00
#
_symmetry.space_group_name_H-M   'P 1'
#
loop_
_entity.id
_entity.type
_entity.pdbx_description
1 polymer ?
#
loop_
_entity_poly.entity_id
_entity_poly.type
_entity_poly.pdbx_seq_one_letter_code
_entity_poly.pdbx_strand_id
1 'polypeptide(L)'
;MMGSTISNFKSAEPSESVGGTSEFDYTMSFVNFSIPNDLLIDILSYVPANDLIKNCRLVCKDWKSIIDGHSVWKLKCKREKKNIPSVTLQNIPIHYYEKIYFHNPYGRNLIQNPCGEEALSKWMITLNRGDGFAIENPPAGADPVPQQVGSQSCFATTYYPCMKYQLIDLLAIGICEEILQAETTKIEIGE
;
A
#
# COMPACT_ATOMS: atom_id res chain seq x y z
N MET A 1 -49.18 -68.90 16.85
CA MET A 1 -49.89 -69.90 16.04
C MET A 1 -49.16 -69.96 14.71
N MET A 2 -48.72 -71.17 14.32
CA MET A 2 -48.05 -71.53 13.05
C MET A 2 -46.67 -70.87 12.89
N GLY A 3 -45.55 -71.60 12.97
CA GLY A 3 -45.21 -72.79 12.18
C GLY A 3 -44.59 -72.33 10.85
N SER A 4 -43.46 -72.82 10.34
CA SER A 4 -42.81 -74.12 10.54
C SER A 4 -41.45 -74.14 9.79
N THR A 5 -40.51 -74.96 10.28
CA THR A 5 -39.57 -75.85 9.54
C THR A 5 -38.44 -75.21 8.69
N ILE A 6 -37.17 -75.21 9.15
CA ILE A 6 -36.09 -76.24 9.08
C ILE A 6 -35.60 -76.58 7.66
N SER A 7 -34.31 -76.30 7.39
CA SER A 7 -33.34 -77.33 6.93
C SER A 7 -31.89 -76.83 6.99
N ASN A 8 -31.09 -77.56 7.77
CA ASN A 8 -29.61 -77.57 7.77
C ASN A 8 -29.04 -77.88 6.37
N PHE A 9 -27.80 -77.46 6.07
CA PHE A 9 -26.65 -78.38 5.92
C PHE A 9 -25.32 -77.69 5.56
N LYS A 10 -24.31 -77.98 6.40
CA LYS A 10 -22.87 -78.23 6.17
C LYS A 10 -21.93 -77.24 5.45
N SER A 11 -20.84 -77.03 6.19
CA SER A 11 -19.52 -76.46 5.93
C SER A 11 -18.84 -76.86 4.61
N ALA A 12 -18.08 -75.91 4.06
CA ALA A 12 -16.86 -76.15 3.28
C ALA A 12 -15.96 -74.89 3.30
N GLU A 13 -14.83 -74.95 4.01
CA GLU A 13 -13.57 -74.33 3.57
C GLU A 13 -12.74 -75.47 2.90
N PRO A 14 -11.62 -75.23 2.19
CA PRO A 14 -10.99 -73.98 1.74
C PRO A 14 -10.67 -74.00 0.22
N SER A 15 -10.29 -72.86 -0.36
CA SER A 15 -9.33 -72.87 -1.47
C SER A 15 -8.59 -71.55 -1.53
N GLU A 16 -7.31 -71.59 -1.18
CA GLU A 16 -6.33 -70.59 -1.59
C GLU A 16 -6.37 -70.43 -3.11
N SER A 17 -6.51 -69.20 -3.58
CA SER A 17 -5.99 -68.83 -4.90
C SER A 17 -5.39 -67.44 -4.82
N VAL A 18 -4.06 -67.46 -4.87
CA VAL A 18 -3.14 -66.38 -5.22
C VAL A 18 -3.71 -65.55 -6.37
N GLY A 19 -3.76 -64.23 -6.17
CA GLY A 19 -4.13 -63.28 -7.20
C GLY A 19 -3.75 -61.89 -6.75
N GLY A 20 -2.48 -61.55 -6.88
CA GLY A 20 -1.96 -60.26 -6.48
C GLY A 20 -2.68 -59.11 -7.18
N THR A 21 -3.25 -58.22 -6.39
CA THR A 21 -3.40 -56.83 -6.77
C THR A 21 -2.42 -56.07 -5.91
N SER A 22 -1.28 -55.69 -6.49
CA SER A 22 -0.43 -54.67 -5.93
C SER A 22 -1.31 -53.45 -5.72
N GLU A 23 -1.66 -53.19 -4.47
CA GLU A 23 -2.18 -51.92 -4.02
C GLU A 23 -1.09 -50.92 -4.38
N PHE A 24 -1.31 -50.21 -5.50
CA PHE A 24 -0.40 -49.16 -5.93
C PHE A 24 -0.44 -48.12 -4.83
N ASP A 25 0.61 -48.15 -4.00
CA ASP A 25 0.90 -47.20 -2.95
C ASP A 25 1.25 -45.86 -3.62
N TYR A 26 0.22 -45.18 -4.16
CA TYR A 26 0.27 -43.78 -4.57
C TYR A 26 0.23 -42.92 -3.29
N THR A 27 1.13 -43.17 -2.35
CA THR A 27 1.64 -42.06 -1.54
C THR A 27 2.32 -41.13 -2.54
N MET A 28 1.56 -40.16 -3.08
CA MET A 28 2.15 -39.00 -3.72
C MET A 28 3.10 -38.44 -2.68
N SER A 29 4.39 -38.68 -2.89
CA SER A 29 5.41 -37.90 -2.21
C SER A 29 5.15 -36.49 -2.69
N PHE A 30 4.42 -35.72 -1.88
CA PHE A 30 4.51 -34.28 -1.95
C PHE A 30 5.96 -33.98 -1.62
N VAL A 31 6.80 -33.96 -2.66
CA VAL A 31 8.10 -33.35 -2.60
C VAL A 31 7.83 -32.01 -1.96
N ASN A 32 8.38 -31.78 -0.76
CA ASN A 32 8.23 -30.52 -0.04
C ASN A 32 8.81 -29.42 -0.92
N PHE A 33 7.96 -28.88 -1.79
CA PHE A 33 8.31 -27.86 -2.75
C PHE A 33 8.39 -26.56 -1.96
N SER A 34 9.61 -26.21 -1.58
CA SER A 34 9.89 -24.94 -0.94
C SER A 34 10.16 -23.91 -2.02
N ILE A 35 9.32 -22.87 -2.08
CA ILE A 35 9.53 -21.73 -2.96
C ILE A 35 10.63 -20.85 -2.33
N PRO A 36 11.70 -20.51 -3.05
CA PRO A 36 12.69 -19.55 -2.59
C PRO A 36 12.05 -18.21 -2.20
N ASN A 37 12.56 -17.58 -1.13
CA ASN A 37 11.99 -16.33 -0.60
C ASN A 37 11.90 -15.22 -1.66
N ASP A 38 12.86 -15.12 -2.58
CA ASP A 38 12.83 -14.10 -3.63
C ASP A 38 11.64 -14.26 -4.58
N LEU A 39 11.29 -15.50 -4.94
CA LEU A 39 10.11 -15.78 -5.76
C LEU A 39 8.83 -15.53 -4.97
N LEU A 40 8.80 -15.88 -3.68
CA LEU A 40 7.66 -15.61 -2.83
C LEU A 40 7.44 -14.09 -2.66
N ILE A 41 8.50 -13.30 -2.49
CA ILE A 41 8.45 -11.83 -2.46
C ILE A 41 7.86 -11.29 -3.76
N ASP A 42 8.32 -11.78 -4.91
CA ASP A 42 7.80 -11.34 -6.20
C ASP A 42 6.31 -11.67 -6.35
N ILE A 43 5.91 -12.92 -6.06
CA ILE A 43 4.50 -13.34 -6.09
C ILE A 43 3.65 -12.45 -5.16
N LEU A 44 4.06 -12.30 -3.90
CA LEU A 44 3.32 -11.51 -2.91
C LEU A 44 3.20 -10.04 -3.31
N SER A 45 4.20 -9.48 -4.00
CA SER A 45 4.14 -8.08 -4.44
C SER A 45 3.00 -7.80 -5.45
N TYR A 46 2.45 -8.82 -6.12
CA TYR A 46 1.27 -8.69 -6.99
C TYR A 46 -0.06 -8.70 -6.23
N VAL A 47 -0.08 -9.18 -5.00
CA VAL A 47 -1.30 -9.24 -4.18
C VAL A 47 -1.73 -7.82 -3.76
N PRO A 48 -3.03 -7.49 -3.71
CA PRO A 48 -3.50 -6.21 -3.18
C PRO A 48 -2.99 -5.96 -1.76
N ALA A 49 -2.59 -4.72 -1.46
CA ALA A 49 -1.97 -4.38 -0.18
C ALA A 49 -2.84 -4.71 1.04
N ASN A 50 -4.16 -4.51 0.92
CA ASN A 50 -5.09 -4.86 1.98
C ASN A 50 -5.13 -6.37 2.26
N ASP A 51 -5.03 -7.21 1.23
CA ASP A 51 -5.01 -8.66 1.37
C ASP A 51 -3.68 -9.15 1.94
N LEU A 52 -2.57 -8.52 1.58
CA LEU A 52 -1.28 -8.78 2.21
C LEU A 52 -1.37 -8.61 3.73
N ILE A 53 -1.93 -7.49 4.18
CA ILE A 53 -2.02 -7.14 5.60
C ILE A 53 -3.04 -8.00 6.36
N LYS A 54 -4.22 -8.23 5.77
CA LYS A 54 -5.35 -8.87 6.47
C LYS A 54 -5.34 -10.39 6.36
N ASN A 55 -4.89 -10.94 5.24
CA ASN A 55 -5.05 -12.35 4.91
C ASN A 55 -3.71 -13.08 4.78
N CYS A 56 -2.77 -12.56 3.97
CA CYS A 56 -1.52 -13.27 3.67
C CYS A 56 -0.59 -13.40 4.90
N ARG A 57 -0.58 -12.41 5.79
CA ARG A 57 0.15 -12.49 7.08
C ARG A 57 -0.35 -13.60 8.00
N LEU A 58 -1.56 -14.12 7.79
CA LEU A 58 -2.15 -15.18 8.61
C LEU A 58 -1.87 -16.58 8.06
N VAL A 59 -1.29 -16.71 6.86
CA VAL A 59 -1.02 -17.99 6.20
C VAL A 59 0.04 -18.79 6.97
N CYS A 60 1.19 -18.19 7.23
CA CYS A 60 2.25 -18.80 8.05
C CYS A 60 3.24 -17.74 8.59
N LYS A 61 4.14 -18.17 9.49
CA LYS A 61 5.17 -17.30 10.10
C LYS A 61 6.13 -16.71 9.07
N ASP A 62 6.49 -17.47 8.04
CA ASP A 62 7.43 -17.02 7.00
C ASP A 62 6.81 -15.93 6.13
N TRP A 63 5.55 -16.11 5.71
CA TRP A 63 4.81 -15.10 4.97
C TRP A 63 4.66 -13.82 5.78
N LYS A 64 4.31 -13.94 7.07
CA LYS A 64 4.26 -12.78 7.97
C LYS A 64 5.60 -12.05 8.04
N SER A 65 6.69 -12.78 8.23
CA SER A 65 8.04 -12.20 8.31
C SER A 65 8.42 -11.47 7.01
N ILE A 66 8.12 -12.07 5.86
CA ILE A 66 8.40 -11.48 4.54
C ILE A 66 7.56 -10.22 4.29
N ILE A 67 6.27 -10.25 4.65
CA ILE A 67 5.34 -9.12 4.47
C ILE A 67 5.65 -7.98 5.44
N ASP A 68 6.02 -8.27 6.69
CA ASP A 68 6.43 -7.26 7.68
C ASP A 68 7.80 -6.64 7.34
N GLY A 69 8.60 -7.32 6.50
CA GLY A 69 9.87 -6.84 5.99
C GLY A 69 9.75 -5.80 4.85
N HIS A 70 10.89 -5.37 4.32
CA HIS A 70 10.93 -4.29 3.31
C HIS A 70 10.70 -4.73 1.87
N SER A 71 11.07 -5.97 1.53
CA SER A 71 11.25 -6.38 0.14
C SER A 71 9.96 -6.37 -0.67
N VAL A 72 8.86 -6.88 -0.11
CA VAL A 72 7.54 -6.91 -0.77
C VAL A 72 7.08 -5.48 -1.08
N TRP A 73 7.11 -4.60 -0.08
CA TRP A 73 6.66 -3.22 -0.23
C TRP A 73 7.56 -2.39 -1.13
N LYS A 74 8.88 -2.58 -1.08
CA LYS A 74 9.83 -1.91 -1.99
C LYS A 74 9.56 -2.29 -3.44
N LEU A 75 9.35 -3.58 -3.71
CA LEU A 75 9.04 -4.08 -5.06
C LEU A 75 7.68 -3.56 -5.53
N LYS A 76 6.68 -3.56 -4.64
CA LYS A 76 5.34 -3.04 -4.91
C LYS A 76 5.34 -1.54 -5.22
N CYS A 77 6.07 -0.73 -4.42
CA CYS A 77 6.28 0.69 -4.68
C CYS A 77 6.91 0.94 -6.06
N LYS A 78 7.96 0.19 -6.43
CA LYS A 78 8.58 0.31 -7.76
C LYS A 78 7.60 -0.02 -8.89
N ARG A 79 6.86 -1.12 -8.76
CA ARG A 79 5.90 -1.59 -9.77
C ARG A 79 4.76 -0.59 -9.98
N GLU A 80 4.25 -0.03 -8.89
CA GLU A 80 3.16 0.95 -8.91
C GLU A 80 3.67 2.40 -9.02
N LYS A 81 4.95 2.58 -9.38
CA LYS A 81 5.59 3.89 -9.65
C LYS A 81 5.43 4.90 -8.50
N LYS A 82 5.47 4.43 -7.26
CA LYS A 82 5.52 5.29 -6.06
C LYS A 82 6.86 6.01 -6.02
N ASN A 83 6.84 7.27 -5.58
CA ASN A 83 8.06 8.02 -5.35
C ASN A 83 8.76 7.50 -4.09
N ILE A 84 9.98 7.00 -4.26
CA ILE A 84 10.88 6.63 -3.17
C ILE A 84 12.02 7.64 -3.19
N PRO A 85 12.33 8.30 -2.06
CA PRO A 85 13.40 9.29 -2.04
C PRO A 85 14.74 8.59 -2.26
N SER A 86 15.65 9.25 -2.96
CA SER A 86 17.01 8.73 -3.25
C SER A 86 17.94 8.77 -2.03
N VAL A 87 17.41 8.95 -0.82
CA VAL A 87 18.18 9.05 0.42
C VAL A 87 18.63 7.67 0.86
N THR A 88 19.93 7.52 1.12
CA THR A 88 20.52 6.31 1.69
C THR A 88 20.45 6.38 3.21
N LEU A 89 19.60 5.56 3.81
CA LEU A 89 19.54 5.38 5.26
C LEU A 89 20.46 4.23 5.68
N GLN A 90 21.24 4.43 6.74
CA GLN A 90 22.06 3.36 7.33
C GLN A 90 21.17 2.25 7.93
N ASN A 91 20.13 2.66 8.66
CA ASN A 91 19.12 1.77 9.21
C ASN A 91 17.76 2.17 8.63
N ILE A 92 17.14 1.25 7.90
CA ILE A 92 15.81 1.49 7.33
C ILE A 92 14.77 1.28 8.44
N PRO A 93 13.90 2.27 8.71
CA PRO A 93 12.88 2.15 9.74
C PRO A 93 11.91 1.00 9.44
N ILE A 94 11.39 0.34 10.49
CA ILE A 94 10.38 -0.70 10.33
C ILE A 94 9.18 -0.12 9.57
N HIS A 95 8.61 -0.91 8.64
CA HIS A 95 7.50 -0.50 7.79
C HIS A 95 7.80 0.71 6.87
N TYR A 96 9.06 1.12 6.66
CA TYR A 96 9.40 2.28 5.82
C TYR A 96 8.75 2.25 4.43
N TYR A 97 8.99 1.20 3.65
CA TYR A 97 8.39 1.09 2.31
C TYR A 97 6.87 0.87 2.34
N GLU A 98 6.35 0.25 3.40
CA GLU A 98 4.90 0.09 3.61
C GLU A 98 4.24 1.46 3.82
N LYS A 99 4.82 2.32 4.67
CA LYS A 99 4.36 3.70 4.87
C LYS A 99 4.42 4.49 3.57
N ILE A 100 5.51 4.38 2.80
CA ILE A 100 5.60 5.02 1.47
C ILE A 100 4.47 4.55 0.57
N TYR A 101 4.19 3.25 0.55
CA TYR A 101 3.17 2.66 -0.30
C TYR A 101 1.79 3.25 -0.01
N PHE A 102 1.40 3.27 1.27
CA PHE A 102 0.07 3.72 1.70
C PHE A 102 -0.09 5.23 1.70
N HIS A 103 0.92 5.99 2.16
CA HIS A 103 0.80 7.44 2.28
C HIS A 103 1.19 8.20 1.00
N ASN A 104 2.03 7.62 0.14
CA ASN A 104 2.63 8.29 -1.02
C ASN A 104 3.17 9.70 -0.70
N PRO A 105 4.08 9.83 0.29
CA PRO A 105 4.43 11.14 0.86
C PRO A 105 5.34 12.00 -0.04
N TYR A 106 5.96 11.44 -1.08
CA TYR A 106 7.02 12.10 -1.84
C TYR A 106 6.62 12.46 -3.28
N GLY A 107 7.32 13.44 -3.85
CA GLY A 107 7.22 13.81 -5.27
C GLY A 107 5.84 14.36 -5.67
N ARG A 108 5.20 15.09 -4.77
CA ARG A 108 3.90 15.74 -4.99
C ARG A 108 3.83 17.06 -4.26
N ASN A 109 2.92 17.93 -4.69
CA ASN A 109 2.56 19.11 -3.91
C ASN A 109 1.83 18.69 -2.63
N LEU A 110 2.27 19.23 -1.49
CA LEU A 110 1.69 19.02 -0.17
C LEU A 110 0.77 20.17 0.25
N ILE A 111 0.85 21.33 -0.42
CA ILE A 111 -0.06 22.46 -0.21
C ILE A 111 -1.43 22.08 -0.76
N GLN A 112 -2.46 22.26 0.07
CA GLN A 112 -3.84 22.06 -0.35
C GLN A 112 -4.42 23.36 -0.91
N ASN A 113 -5.31 23.25 -1.90
CA ASN A 113 -5.94 24.40 -2.55
C ASN A 113 -4.93 25.53 -2.92
N PRO A 114 -3.85 25.22 -3.66
CA PRO A 114 -2.79 26.19 -3.96
C PRO A 114 -3.24 27.33 -4.86
N CYS A 115 -4.31 27.15 -5.64
CA CYS A 115 -4.80 28.13 -6.61
C CYS A 115 -6.12 28.81 -6.21
N GLY A 116 -6.74 28.44 -5.10
CA GLY A 116 -7.98 29.08 -4.63
C GLY A 116 -9.27 28.58 -5.29
N GLU A 117 -9.25 27.42 -5.96
CA GLU A 117 -10.44 26.78 -6.53
C GLU A 117 -11.51 26.47 -5.48
N GLU A 118 -11.06 26.19 -4.25
CA GLU A 118 -11.92 26.01 -3.08
C GLU A 118 -11.99 27.29 -2.23
N ALA A 119 -11.89 28.46 -2.86
CA ALA A 119 -11.76 29.76 -2.20
C ALA A 119 -10.62 29.78 -1.17
N LEU A 120 -10.89 30.18 0.07
CA LEU A 120 -9.91 30.18 1.17
C LEU A 120 -9.88 28.86 1.98
N SER A 121 -10.58 27.81 1.51
CA SER A 121 -10.55 26.50 2.16
C SER A 121 -9.12 25.99 2.29
N LYS A 122 -8.84 25.29 3.40
CA LYS A 122 -7.52 24.73 3.76
C LYS A 122 -6.43 25.75 4.09
N TRP A 123 -6.71 27.05 4.01
CA TRP A 123 -5.78 28.09 4.43
C TRP A 123 -6.16 28.64 5.82
N MET A 124 -5.16 28.85 6.67
CA MET A 124 -5.32 29.62 7.91
C MET A 124 -5.03 31.09 7.61
N ILE A 125 -6.05 31.94 7.77
CA ILE A 125 -5.94 33.38 7.51
C ILE A 125 -5.52 34.07 8.81
N THR A 126 -4.34 34.68 8.83
CA THR A 126 -3.83 35.44 9.99
C THR A 126 -4.12 36.93 9.87
N LEU A 127 -4.24 37.43 8.64
CA LEU A 127 -4.53 38.83 8.39
C LEU A 127 -5.39 38.96 7.13
N ASN A 128 -6.44 39.76 7.23
CA ASN A 128 -7.40 39.96 6.14
C ASN A 128 -7.95 41.39 6.21
N ARG A 129 -7.09 42.39 5.97
CA ARG A 129 -7.46 43.82 6.08
C ARG A 129 -8.09 44.31 4.77
N GLY A 130 -8.68 45.51 4.79
CA GLY A 130 -9.38 46.07 3.63
C GLY A 130 -10.54 45.18 3.22
N ASP A 131 -10.67 44.93 1.92
CA ASP A 131 -11.67 44.01 1.35
C ASP A 131 -11.28 42.51 1.52
N GLY A 132 -10.09 42.25 2.05
CA GLY A 132 -9.56 40.91 2.25
C GLY A 132 -9.06 40.23 0.97
N PHE A 133 -8.84 38.91 1.05
CA PHE A 133 -8.51 38.08 -0.10
C PHE A 133 -9.70 37.95 -1.05
N ALA A 134 -9.44 38.22 -2.33
CA ALA A 134 -10.32 37.88 -3.43
C ALA A 134 -9.77 36.64 -4.18
N ILE A 135 -10.67 35.92 -4.84
CA ILE A 135 -10.32 34.84 -5.77
C ILE A 135 -10.64 35.33 -7.16
N GLU A 136 -9.63 35.41 -8.01
CA GLU A 136 -9.78 35.82 -9.41
C GLU A 136 -9.65 34.60 -10.30
N ASN A 137 -10.45 34.54 -11.38
CA ASN A 137 -10.36 33.50 -12.39
C ASN A 137 -10.90 34.03 -13.74
N PRO A 138 -10.04 34.33 -14.73
CA PRO A 138 -8.57 34.33 -14.66
C PRO A 138 -8.04 35.48 -13.79
N PRO A 139 -6.73 35.52 -13.46
CA PRO A 139 -6.13 36.64 -12.75
C PRO A 139 -6.23 37.92 -13.57
N ALA A 140 -6.62 39.02 -12.96
CA ALA A 140 -6.72 40.31 -13.61
C ALA A 140 -5.43 41.12 -13.41
N GLY A 141 -4.82 41.59 -14.51
CA GLY A 141 -3.62 42.42 -14.45
C GLY A 141 -2.33 41.68 -14.07
N ALA A 142 -2.34 40.35 -14.13
CA ALA A 142 -1.16 39.49 -14.00
C ALA A 142 -0.95 38.66 -15.28
N ASP A 143 0.24 38.06 -15.42
CA ASP A 143 0.50 37.11 -16.49
C ASP A 143 -0.41 35.88 -16.36
N PRO A 144 -0.82 35.25 -17.47
CA PRO A 144 -1.63 34.03 -17.43
C PRO A 144 -0.94 32.91 -16.65
N VAL A 145 -1.71 32.18 -15.84
CA VAL A 145 -1.18 30.99 -15.13
C VAL A 145 -0.78 29.94 -16.19
N PRO A 146 0.40 29.31 -16.08
CA PRO A 146 0.82 28.28 -17.04
C PRO A 146 -0.23 27.17 -17.17
N GLN A 147 -0.58 26.79 -18.40
CA GLN A 147 -1.64 25.81 -18.67
C GLN A 147 -1.41 24.46 -17.97
N GLN A 148 -0.15 24.10 -17.70
CA GLN A 148 0.26 22.88 -17.01
C GLN A 148 -0.24 22.80 -15.57
N VAL A 149 -0.57 23.93 -14.94
CA VAL A 149 -1.11 24.02 -13.57
C VAL A 149 -2.56 23.53 -13.53
N GLY A 150 -3.27 23.52 -14.67
CA GLY A 150 -4.65 23.03 -14.79
C GLY A 150 -5.73 23.99 -14.25
N SER A 151 -5.34 24.93 -13.38
CA SER A 151 -6.21 26.01 -12.89
C SER A 151 -5.77 27.36 -13.43
N GLN A 152 -6.72 28.28 -13.57
CA GLN A 152 -6.47 29.69 -13.89
C GLN A 152 -6.93 30.61 -12.75
N SER A 153 -7.17 30.07 -11.55
CA SER A 153 -7.50 30.91 -10.41
C SER A 153 -6.26 31.37 -9.64
N CYS A 154 -6.37 32.52 -8.97
CA CYS A 154 -5.35 32.99 -8.04
C CYS A 154 -5.97 33.66 -6.80
N PHE A 155 -5.13 33.88 -5.80
CA PHE A 155 -5.44 34.72 -4.65
C PHE A 155 -4.99 36.15 -4.93
N ALA A 156 -5.91 37.10 -4.91
CA ALA A 156 -5.61 38.52 -5.00
C ALA A 156 -5.74 39.16 -3.61
N THR A 157 -4.82 40.09 -3.32
CA THR A 157 -4.85 40.89 -2.09
C THR A 157 -5.34 42.30 -2.39
N THR A 158 -5.74 43.01 -1.34
CA THR A 158 -6.21 44.40 -1.43
C THR A 158 -5.11 45.40 -1.06
N TYR A 159 -5.46 46.68 -0.98
CA TYR A 159 -4.58 47.81 -0.62
C TYR A 159 -4.07 47.78 0.83
N TYR A 160 -4.47 46.78 1.62
CA TYR A 160 -3.94 46.51 2.96
C TYR A 160 -3.45 45.06 3.09
N PRO A 161 -2.50 44.79 3.99
CA PRO A 161 -1.88 43.47 4.11
C PRO A 161 -2.89 42.35 4.39
N CYS A 162 -2.74 41.26 3.63
CA CYS A 162 -3.47 40.01 3.79
C CYS A 162 -2.46 38.86 3.88
N MET A 163 -2.64 37.94 4.83
CA MET A 163 -1.70 36.86 5.12
C MET A 163 -2.46 35.55 5.36
N LYS A 164 -1.97 34.48 4.74
CA LYS A 164 -2.47 33.13 4.90
C LYS A 164 -1.32 32.12 4.97
N TYR A 165 -1.51 31.02 5.69
CA TYR A 165 -0.52 29.96 5.79
C TYR A 165 -1.16 28.57 5.90
N GLN A 166 -0.36 27.54 5.70
CA GLN A 166 -0.69 26.14 5.98
C GLN A 166 0.40 25.55 6.86
N LEU A 167 0.00 24.75 7.85
CA LEU A 167 0.92 23.93 8.64
C LEU A 167 0.88 22.51 8.08
N ILE A 168 2.04 22.02 7.65
CA ILE A 168 2.18 20.66 7.10
C ILE A 168 2.98 19.82 8.10
N ASP A 169 2.31 18.84 8.71
CA ASP A 169 2.97 17.84 9.54
C ASP A 169 3.52 16.72 8.63
N LEU A 170 4.83 16.77 8.39
CA LEU A 170 5.53 15.82 7.52
C LEU A 170 5.48 14.37 8.06
N LEU A 171 5.45 14.19 9.39
CA LEU A 171 5.38 12.87 10.01
C LEU A 171 3.98 12.27 9.83
N ALA A 172 2.94 13.09 10.04
CA ALA A 172 1.54 12.66 9.89
C ALA A 172 1.22 12.24 8.44
N ILE A 173 1.88 12.83 7.44
CA ILE A 173 1.73 12.43 6.04
C ILE A 173 2.61 11.23 5.65
N GLY A 174 3.36 10.63 6.59
CA GLY A 174 4.11 9.39 6.38
C GLY A 174 5.58 9.54 6.02
N ILE A 175 6.17 10.74 6.15
CA ILE A 175 7.63 10.91 6.08
C ILE A 175 8.22 10.46 7.41
N CYS A 176 9.21 9.58 7.38
CA CYS A 176 9.87 9.11 8.60
C CYS A 176 10.88 10.14 9.13
N GLU A 177 11.09 10.14 10.45
CA GLU A 177 12.00 11.07 11.12
C GLU A 177 13.44 10.95 10.62
N GLU A 178 13.89 9.74 10.33
CA GLU A 178 15.24 9.45 9.82
C GLU A 178 15.49 10.11 8.45
N ILE A 179 14.43 10.33 7.66
CA ILE A 179 14.54 11.11 6.43
C ILE A 179 14.68 12.60 6.78
N LEU A 180 13.87 13.13 7.69
CA LEU A 180 13.97 14.54 8.08
C LEU A 180 15.33 14.91 8.71
N GLN A 181 15.96 13.95 9.39
CA GLN A 181 17.29 14.11 9.98
C GLN A 181 18.44 13.90 8.97
N ALA A 182 18.16 13.34 7.79
CA ALA A 182 19.19 13.14 6.77
C ALA A 182 19.57 14.48 6.13
N GLU A 183 20.87 14.78 6.10
CA GLU A 183 21.41 16.01 5.50
C GLU A 183 21.10 16.17 4.01
N THR A 184 20.73 15.08 3.35
CA THR A 184 20.38 15.05 1.91
C THR A 184 18.90 15.32 1.64
N THR A 185 18.08 15.47 2.67
CA THR A 185 16.64 15.72 2.49
C THR A 185 16.40 17.14 2.00
N LYS A 186 15.84 17.23 0.79
CA LYS A 186 15.51 18.50 0.15
C LYS A 186 14.01 18.75 0.24
N ILE A 187 13.62 19.92 0.75
CA ILE A 187 12.26 20.45 0.65
C ILE A 187 12.28 21.53 -0.43
N GLU A 188 11.47 21.33 -1.47
CA GLU A 188 11.35 22.28 -2.58
C GLU A 188 10.12 23.15 -2.36
N ILE A 189 10.30 24.47 -2.40
CA ILE A 189 9.25 25.47 -2.28
C ILE A 189 9.24 26.29 -3.58
N GLY A 190 8.07 26.41 -4.19
CA GLY A 190 7.82 27.26 -5.34
C GLY A 190 6.53 28.05 -5.13
N GLU A 191 6.49 29.27 -5.65
CA GLU A 191 5.35 30.19 -5.63
C GLU A 191 4.98 30.59 -7.06
#